data_AF-A0A7X5QFD4-F1
#
_entry.id   AF-A0A7X5QFD4-F1
#
_cell.length_a   1.000
_cell.length_b   1.000
_cell.length_c   1.000
_cell.angle_alpha   90.00
_cell.angle_beta   90.00
_cell.angle_gamma   90.00
#
_symmetry.space_group_name_H-M   'P 1'
#
loop_
_entity.id
_entity.type
_entity.pdbx_description
1 polymer ?
#
loop_
_entity_poly.entity_id
_entity_poly.type
_entity_poly.pdbx_seq_one_letter_code
_entity_poly.pdbx_strand_id
1 'polypeptide(L)' 'MLLGDTTDHGGKVITAIDDYTHKGIPIAGKGDWVECPQCKGVFPIIQGADALKYKGKSIALEGM' A
#
# COMPACT_ATOMS: atom_id res chain seq x y z
N MET A 1 0.41 -5.76 -0.97
CA MET A 1 -0.36 -5.09 0.09
C MET A 1 -1.71 -4.66 -0.43
N LEU A 2 -2.73 -4.81 0.40
CA LEU A 2 -4.12 -4.47 0.15
C LEU A 2 -4.56 -3.35 1.08
N LEU A 3 -5.66 -2.69 0.73
CA LEU A 3 -6.31 -1.73 1.61
C LEU A 3 -6.67 -2.39 2.94
N GLY A 4 -6.21 -1.81 4.04
CA GLY A 4 -6.45 -2.29 5.39
C GLY A 4 -5.44 -3.28 5.94
N ASP A 5 -4.44 -3.72 5.15
CA ASP A 5 -3.33 -4.54 5.63
C ASP A 5 -2.54 -3.80 6.73
N THR A 6 -2.00 -4.57 7.67
CA THR A 6 -1.16 -4.07 8.76
C THR A 6 0.32 -4.22 8.38
N THR A 7 1.14 -3.19 8.66
CA THR A 7 2.59 -3.24 8.50
C THR A 7 3.27 -3.85 9.73
N ASP A 8 4.53 -4.26 9.60
CA ASP A 8 5.35 -4.82 10.69
C ASP A 8 5.54 -3.87 11.89
N HIS A 9 5.44 -2.57 11.65
CA HIS A 9 5.46 -1.52 12.66
C HIS A 9 4.05 -1.10 13.13
N GLY A 10 3.03 -1.94 12.88
CA GLY A 10 1.66 -1.75 13.35
C GLY A 10 0.89 -0.62 12.66
N GLY A 11 1.37 -0.12 11.51
CA GLY A 11 0.61 0.81 10.68
C GLY A 11 -0.46 0.10 9.85
N LYS A 12 -1.46 0.84 9.37
CA LYS A 12 -2.53 0.32 8.53
C LYS A 12 -2.56 1.03 7.19
N VAL A 13 -2.64 0.29 6.10
CA VAL A 13 -2.82 0.84 4.74
C VAL A 13 -4.22 1.48 4.65
N ILE A 14 -4.29 2.78 4.36
CA ILE A 14 -5.54 3.56 4.38
C ILE A 14 -5.99 4.06 3.01
N THR A 15 -5.14 3.97 1.98
CA THR A 15 -5.49 4.29 0.60
C THR A 15 -4.92 3.23 -0.33
N ALA A 16 -5.51 3.11 -1.52
CA ALA A 16 -5.17 2.10 -2.51
C ALA A 16 -5.61 2.58 -3.90
N ILE A 17 -5.34 1.76 -4.91
CA ILE A 17 -5.70 2.04 -6.30
C ILE A 17 -7.17 1.66 -6.55
N ASP A 18 -7.96 2.61 -7.03
CA ASP A 18 -9.33 2.37 -7.46
C ASP A 18 -9.39 1.39 -8.65
N ASP A 19 -10.42 0.55 -8.69
CA ASP A 19 -10.68 -0.45 -9.74
C ASP A 19 -9.57 -1.48 -10.00
N TYR A 20 -8.59 -1.60 -9.09
CA TYR A 20 -7.57 -2.64 -9.14
C TYR A 20 -7.56 -3.44 -7.83
N THR A 21 -8.20 -4.61 -7.87
CA THR A 21 -8.50 -5.39 -6.66
C THR A 21 -7.90 -6.79 -6.70
N HIS A 22 -7.58 -7.32 -5.52
CA HIS A 22 -7.30 -8.73 -5.28
C HIS A 22 -8.39 -9.29 -4.36
N LYS A 23 -9.15 -10.28 -4.83
CA LYS A 23 -10.29 -10.86 -4.08
C LYS A 23 -11.29 -9.80 -3.60
N GLY A 24 -11.52 -8.76 -4.42
CA GLY A 24 -12.44 -7.67 -4.12
C GLY A 24 -11.89 -6.58 -3.20
N ILE A 25 -10.65 -6.69 -2.72
CA ILE A 25 -10.00 -5.67 -1.90
C ILE A 25 -9.04 -4.85 -2.78
N PRO A 26 -9.10 -3.50 -2.76
CA PRO A 26 -8.17 -2.65 -3.50
C PRO A 26 -6.71 -2.92 -3.17
N ILE A 27 -5.86 -2.92 -4.21
CA ILE A 27 -4.42 -3.14 -4.10
C ILE A 27 -3.72 -1.80 -3.90
N ALA A 28 -2.81 -1.73 -2.93
CA ALA A 28 -1.98 -0.55 -2.70
C ALA A 28 -0.72 -0.54 -3.56
N GLY A 29 -0.26 0.65 -3.91
CA GLY A 29 0.96 0.90 -4.66
C GLY A 29 1.82 1.99 -4.04
N LYS A 30 2.99 2.22 -4.63
CA LYS A 30 3.89 3.31 -4.26
C LYS A 30 3.14 4.65 -4.27
N GLY A 31 3.23 5.40 -3.18
CA GLY A 31 2.55 6.68 -2.96
C GLY A 31 1.19 6.56 -2.26
N ASP A 32 0.66 5.36 -2.07
CA ASP A 32 -0.47 5.16 -1.15
C ASP A 32 -0.02 5.30 0.30
N TRP A 33 -0.96 5.60 1.18
CA TRP A 33 -0.74 6.03 2.55
C TRP A 33 -0.96 4.92 3.58
N VAL A 34 -0.14 4.96 4.63
CA VAL A 34 -0.22 4.13 5.82
C VAL A 34 -0.36 5.03 7.04
N GLU A 35 -1.35 4.79 7.88
CA GLU A 35 -1.46 5.42 9.21
C GLU A 35 -0.76 4.55 10.25
N CYS A 36 0.22 5.10 10.98
CA CYS A 36 0.92 4.38 12.04
C CYS A 36 0.59 5.00 13.41
N PRO A 37 -0.13 4.28 14.29
CA PRO A 37 -0.49 4.79 15.61
C PRO A 37 0.74 4.91 16.54
N GLN A 38 1.74 4.04 16.34
CA GLN A 38 2.99 4.08 17.13
C GLN A 38 3.82 5.33 16.78
N CYS A 39 3.91 5.66 15.49
CA CYS A 39 4.62 6.86 15.01
C CYS A 39 3.77 8.13 15.08
N LYS A 40 2.46 8.01 15.37
CA LYS A 40 1.48 9.11 15.43
C LYS A 40 1.42 9.92 14.12
N GLY A 41 1.38 9.24 12.97
CA GLY A 41 1.41 9.92 11.68
C GLY A 41 0.95 9.08 10.51
N VAL A 42 0.86 9.74 9.35
CA VAL A 42 0.51 9.14 8.07
C VAL A 42 1.72 9.25 7.14
N PHE A 43 2.13 8.14 6.55
CA PHE A 43 3.36 8.01 5.78
C PHE A 43 3.09 7.34 4.43
N PRO A 44 3.80 7.74 3.35
CA PRO A 44 3.60 7.12 2.06
C PRO A 44 4.36 5.79 1.98
N ILE A 45 3.84 4.85 1.19
CA ILE A 45 4.56 3.68 0.73
C ILE A 45 5.59 4.16 -0.31
N ILE A 46 6.87 4.05 0.00
CA ILE A 46 7.95 4.60 -0.84
C ILE A 46 8.50 3.61 -1.87
N GLN A 47 8.21 2.33 -1.70
CA GLN A 47 8.69 1.22 -2.54
C GLN A 47 7.54 0.48 -3.22
N GLY A 48 7.88 -0.28 -4.26
CA GLY A 48 6.95 -1.07 -5.04
C GLY A 48 7.69 -1.80 -6.15
N ALA A 49 7.04 -2.77 -6.76
CA ALA A 49 7.64 -3.62 -7.77
C ALA A 49 7.99 -2.84 -9.06
N ASP A 50 9.15 -3.16 -9.65
CA ASP A 50 9.56 -2.60 -10.93
C ASP A 50 8.79 -3.20 -12.11
N ALA A 51 8.53 -4.51 -12.05
CA ALA A 51 7.88 -5.27 -13.12
C ALA A 51 6.34 -5.26 -13.04
N LEU A 52 5.78 -5.02 -11.84
CA LEU A 52 4.33 -5.02 -11.63
C LEU A 52 3.82 -3.59 -11.42
N LYS A 53 3.21 -3.05 -12.47
CA LYS A 53 2.68 -1.69 -12.50
C LYS A 53 1.24 -1.69 -13.00
N TYR A 54 0.40 -0.86 -12.40
CA TYR A 54 -0.95 -0.57 -12.88
C TYR A 54 -1.05 0.91 -13.25
N LYS A 55 -1.40 1.22 -14.51
CA LYS A 55 -1.44 2.59 -15.04
C LYS A 55 -0.17 3.42 -14.71
N GLY A 56 1.00 2.76 -14.74
CA GLY A 56 2.30 3.38 -14.43
C GLY A 56 2.67 3.45 -12.94
N LYS A 57 1.74 3.17 -12.01
CA LYS A 57 2.02 3.10 -10.57
C LYS A 57 2.55 1.72 -10.18
N SER A 58 3.71 1.68 -9.55
CA SER A 58 4.31 0.44 -9.02
C SER A 58 3.48 -0.13 -7.87
N ILE A 59 3.21 -1.43 -7.91
CA ILE A 59 2.41 -2.14 -6.91
C ILE A 59 3.26 -2.46 -5.68
N ALA A 60 2.71 -2.22 -4.49
CA ALA A 60 3.39 -2.48 -3.23
C ALA A 60 3.32 -3.97 -2.89
N LEU A 61 4.48 -4.60 -2.73
CA LEU A 61 4.62 -6.00 -2.34
C LEU A 61 5.16 -6.06 -0.92
N GLU A 62 4.85 -7.16 -0.23
CA GLU A 62 5.40 -7.38 1.12
C GLU A 62 6.92 -7.55 1.03
N GLY A 63 7.65 -6.92 1.97
CA GLY A 63 9.10 -6.95 2.03
C GLY A 63 9.84 -6.12 0.98
N MET A 64 9.13 -5.27 0.23
CA MET A 64 9.71 -4.32 -0.73
C MET A 64 9.69 -2.88 -0.24
#